data_AF-A0A2G2H0X2-F1
#
_entry.id   AF-A0A2G2H0X2-F1
#
_cell.length_a   1.000
_cell.length_b   1.000
_cell.length_c   1.000
_cell.angle_alpha   90.00
_cell.angle_beta   90.00
_cell.angle_gamma   90.00
#
_symmetry.space_group_name_H-M   'P 1'
#
loop_
_entity.id
_entity.type
_entity.pdbx_description
1 polymer ?
#
loop_
_entity_poly.entity_id
_entity_poly.type
_entity_poly.pdbx_seq_one_letter_code
_entity_poly.pdbx_strand_id
1 'polypeptide(L)'
;MNAFSTLSFSLLLTLLLTACSSTPKGPYGYTDRYQQALTSAPSGHPVDSATIDRFIAFFNPLDANTVPTQIDTIYADPLYFNDTLVTLTQRDELAAHLQATAEGLNSMSLTVNHIIKDGSDVYLRWVMEARFSLLGSERLSYTIGISQLRFNAQGQVIFQQDFWDSSQGVDQHLPVIGPMTRWLREHD
;
A
#
# COMPACT_ATOMS: atom_id res chain seq x y z
N MET A 1 -1.69 65.47 -9.23
CA MET A 1 -1.90 64.71 -7.97
C MET A 1 -3.31 64.13 -8.00
N ASN A 2 -3.51 62.92 -7.45
CA ASN A 2 -4.70 62.04 -7.44
C ASN A 2 -4.62 60.93 -8.51
N ALA A 3 -4.14 59.69 -8.26
CA ALA A 3 -4.26 58.70 -7.18
C ALA A 3 -5.50 57.77 -7.30
N PHE A 4 -5.20 56.54 -7.73
CA PHE A 4 -5.88 55.24 -7.52
C PHE A 4 -7.32 55.02 -8.04
N SER A 5 -7.41 54.22 -9.12
CA SER A 5 -8.49 53.25 -9.30
C SER A 5 -7.91 51.95 -9.86
N THR A 6 -7.50 51.07 -8.97
CA THR A 6 -7.12 49.68 -9.27
C THR A 6 -7.56 48.79 -8.11
N LEU A 7 -8.86 48.79 -7.82
CA LEU A 7 -9.45 47.97 -6.76
C LEU A 7 -10.45 46.97 -7.37
N SER A 8 -9.99 46.03 -8.21
CA SER A 8 -10.83 44.92 -8.70
C SER A 8 -10.07 43.75 -9.32
N PHE A 9 -8.88 43.39 -8.79
CA PHE A 9 -8.21 42.16 -9.23
C PHE A 9 -7.68 41.28 -8.11
N SER A 10 -7.62 41.78 -6.87
CA SER A 10 -6.98 41.06 -5.76
C SER A 10 -7.84 40.00 -5.09
N LEU A 11 -9.16 39.93 -5.34
CA LEU A 11 -10.06 39.00 -4.63
C LEU A 11 -10.35 37.71 -5.39
N LEU A 12 -10.05 37.63 -6.70
CA LEU A 12 -10.30 36.41 -7.49
C LEU A 12 -9.10 35.46 -7.53
N LEU A 13 -7.91 35.93 -7.16
CA LEU A 13 -6.66 35.15 -7.24
C LEU A 13 -6.41 34.29 -5.99
N THR A 14 -7.14 34.49 -4.90
CA THR A 14 -6.97 33.74 -3.65
C THR A 14 -7.73 32.40 -3.62
N LEU A 15 -8.57 32.12 -4.60
CA LEU A 15 -9.40 30.90 -4.66
C LEU A 15 -8.82 29.75 -5.51
N LEU A 16 -7.66 29.92 -6.13
CA LEU A 16 -7.05 28.91 -7.01
C LEU A 16 -5.84 28.16 -6.43
N LEU A 17 -5.49 28.41 -5.16
CA LEU A 17 -4.32 27.77 -4.52
C LEU A 17 -4.65 26.61 -3.58
N THR A 18 -5.92 26.22 -3.44
CA THR A 18 -6.31 25.01 -2.69
C THR A 18 -6.37 23.77 -3.59
N ALA A 19 -5.33 23.56 -4.41
CA ALA A 19 -5.03 22.25 -4.96
C ALA A 19 -3.96 21.62 -4.06
N CYS A 20 -4.39 21.00 -2.95
CA CYS A 20 -3.50 20.20 -2.12
C CYS A 20 -3.04 18.97 -2.91
N SER A 21 -1.94 19.08 -3.67
CA SER A 21 -1.21 17.91 -4.13
C SER A 21 -0.50 17.31 -2.92
N SER A 22 -1.11 16.33 -2.26
CA SER A 22 -0.52 15.62 -1.11
C SER A 22 0.48 14.55 -1.55
N THR A 23 1.30 14.83 -2.57
CA THR A 23 2.49 14.04 -2.89
C THR A 23 3.61 14.56 -2.00
N PRO A 24 4.10 13.78 -1.00
CA PRO A 24 5.23 14.20 -0.20
C PRO A 24 6.41 14.35 -1.15
N LYS A 25 6.89 15.57 -1.30
CA LYS A 25 8.12 15.86 -2.05
C LYS A 25 9.26 15.86 -1.05
N GLY A 26 10.15 14.88 -1.17
CA GLY A 26 11.38 14.82 -0.39
C GLY A 26 11.93 13.40 -0.26
N PRO A 27 13.21 13.25 0.15
CA PRO A 27 13.88 11.95 0.30
C PRO A 27 13.25 11.05 1.38
N TYR A 28 12.30 11.57 2.17
CA TYR A 28 11.63 10.88 3.28
C TYR A 28 10.11 10.72 3.10
N GLY A 29 9.59 10.93 1.89
CA GLY A 29 8.13 10.94 1.66
C GLY A 29 7.38 9.67 2.09
N TYR A 30 8.07 8.52 2.04
CA TYR A 30 7.59 7.25 2.59
C TYR A 30 7.45 7.30 4.12
N THR A 31 8.52 7.69 4.82
CA THR A 31 8.59 7.73 6.28
C THR A 31 7.59 8.71 6.87
N ASP A 32 7.45 9.89 6.27
CA ASP A 32 6.53 10.91 6.74
C ASP A 32 5.07 10.43 6.64
N ARG A 33 4.70 9.78 5.52
CA ARG A 33 3.36 9.20 5.36
C ARG A 33 3.09 8.09 6.36
N TYR A 34 4.06 7.22 6.62
CA TYR A 34 3.93 6.18 7.64
C TYR A 34 3.72 6.79 9.03
N GLN A 35 4.53 7.78 9.43
CA GLN A 35 4.39 8.42 10.74
C GLN A 35 3.07 9.18 10.89
N GLN A 36 2.64 9.87 9.83
CA GLN A 36 1.34 10.54 9.80
C GLN A 36 0.20 9.54 9.92
N ALA A 37 0.24 8.43 9.18
CA ALA A 37 -0.77 7.39 9.25
C ALA A 37 -0.81 6.71 10.63
N LEU A 38 0.35 6.43 11.24
CA LEU A 38 0.44 5.82 12.56
C LEU A 38 -0.20 6.68 13.66
N THR A 39 -0.09 8.01 13.55
CA THR A 39 -0.62 8.98 14.51
C THR A 39 -2.08 9.34 14.26
N SER A 40 -2.55 9.30 13.02
CA SER A 40 -3.92 9.64 12.63
C SER A 40 -4.86 8.43 12.56
N ALA A 41 -4.33 7.22 12.36
CA ALA A 41 -5.13 6.01 12.35
C ALA A 41 -5.76 5.78 13.72
N PRO A 42 -7.01 5.29 13.78
CA PRO A 42 -7.59 4.81 15.02
C PRO A 42 -6.65 3.82 15.69
N SER A 43 -6.70 3.77 17.01
CA SER A 43 -5.81 2.94 17.83
C SER A 43 -6.01 1.44 17.61
N GLY A 44 -6.65 0.95 16.55
CA GLY A 44 -6.96 -0.44 16.28
C GLY A 44 -7.84 -1.09 17.35
N HIS A 45 -8.45 -2.21 17.00
CA HIS A 45 -9.14 -3.09 17.94
C HIS A 45 -8.34 -4.38 18.08
N PRO A 46 -8.17 -4.91 19.31
CA PRO A 46 -7.62 -6.25 19.48
C PRO A 46 -8.45 -7.27 18.71
N VAL A 47 -7.78 -8.18 17.99
CA VAL A 47 -8.41 -9.21 17.17
C VAL A 47 -8.04 -10.61 17.62
N ASP A 48 -8.93 -11.57 17.36
CA ASP A 48 -8.71 -12.99 17.61
C ASP A 48 -7.83 -13.64 16.52
N SER A 49 -7.58 -14.95 16.63
CA SER A 49 -6.84 -15.68 15.59
C SER A 49 -7.64 -15.78 14.30
N ALA A 50 -8.95 -15.98 14.37
CA ALA A 50 -9.80 -16.16 13.18
C ALA A 50 -9.76 -14.95 12.22
N THR A 51 -9.69 -13.74 12.76
CA THR A 51 -9.51 -12.52 11.96
C THR A 51 -8.16 -12.47 11.26
N ILE A 52 -7.09 -12.88 11.95
CA ILE A 52 -5.75 -12.94 11.37
C ILE A 52 -5.67 -14.05 10.32
N ASP A 53 -6.25 -15.22 10.59
CA ASP A 53 -6.28 -16.34 9.66
C ASP A 53 -7.04 -15.98 8.37
N ARG A 54 -8.14 -15.21 8.48
CA ARG A 54 -8.85 -14.66 7.32
C ARG A 54 -7.97 -13.73 6.49
N PHE A 55 -7.21 -12.84 7.12
CA PHE A 55 -6.25 -11.98 6.44
C PHE A 55 -5.17 -12.80 5.72
N ILE A 56 -4.59 -13.79 6.40
CA ILE A 56 -3.54 -14.64 5.82
C ILE A 56 -4.08 -15.43 4.63
N ALA A 57 -5.27 -15.99 4.74
CA ALA A 57 -5.91 -16.77 3.67
C ALA A 57 -6.18 -15.91 2.42
N PHE A 58 -6.50 -14.63 2.58
CA PHE A 58 -6.70 -13.71 1.46
C PHE A 58 -5.44 -13.48 0.63
N PHE A 59 -4.25 -13.52 1.25
CA PHE A 59 -2.97 -13.36 0.57
C PHE A 59 -2.28 -14.68 0.15
N ASN A 60 -2.87 -15.84 0.47
CA ASN A 60 -2.23 -17.14 0.25
C ASN A 60 -3.18 -18.22 -0.33
N PRO A 61 -3.24 -18.38 -1.67
CA PRO A 61 -2.59 -17.54 -2.67
C PRO A 61 -3.35 -16.22 -2.88
N LEU A 62 -2.65 -15.18 -3.33
CA LEU A 62 -3.30 -13.98 -3.87
C LEU A 62 -3.87 -14.32 -5.26
N ASP A 63 -5.19 -14.22 -5.42
CA ASP A 63 -5.91 -14.62 -6.63
C ASP A 63 -6.73 -13.44 -7.19
N ALA A 64 -6.49 -13.12 -8.46
CA ALA A 64 -7.14 -12.03 -9.18
C ALA A 64 -8.68 -12.13 -9.20
N ASN A 65 -9.23 -13.35 -9.14
CA ASN A 65 -10.67 -13.58 -9.16
C ASN A 65 -11.33 -13.37 -7.79
N THR A 66 -10.58 -13.62 -6.70
CA THR A 66 -11.12 -13.51 -5.34
C THR A 66 -10.96 -12.12 -4.78
N VAL A 67 -9.91 -11.38 -5.15
CA VAL A 67 -9.63 -10.01 -4.68
C VAL A 67 -10.88 -9.11 -4.77
N PRO A 68 -11.55 -8.93 -5.93
CA PRO A 68 -12.70 -8.02 -6.02
C PRO A 68 -13.88 -8.42 -5.14
N THR A 69 -14.03 -9.73 -4.87
CA THR A 69 -15.17 -10.29 -4.13
C THR A 69 -14.96 -10.35 -2.62
N GLN A 70 -13.71 -10.26 -2.15
CA GLN A 70 -13.38 -10.41 -0.73
C GLN A 70 -12.79 -9.14 -0.11
N ILE A 71 -12.35 -8.17 -0.91
CA ILE A 71 -11.63 -6.99 -0.42
C ILE A 71 -12.40 -6.24 0.68
N ASP A 72 -13.73 -6.20 0.61
CA ASP A 72 -14.59 -5.53 1.59
C ASP A 72 -14.65 -6.24 2.94
N THR A 73 -14.41 -7.55 2.97
CA THR A 73 -14.30 -8.34 4.21
C THR A 73 -12.93 -8.24 4.87
N ILE A 74 -11.92 -7.82 4.10
CA ILE A 74 -10.52 -7.76 4.55
C ILE A 74 -10.12 -6.33 4.92
N TYR A 75 -10.49 -5.35 4.11
CA TYR A 75 -10.10 -3.95 4.29
C TYR A 75 -11.30 -3.04 4.52
N ALA A 76 -11.09 -2.08 5.43
CA ALA A 76 -12.00 -0.98 5.64
C ALA A 76 -11.89 0.02 4.48
N ASP A 77 -12.81 0.98 4.46
CA ASP A 77 -12.71 2.15 3.60
C ASP A 77 -13.12 3.38 4.42
N PRO A 78 -12.23 4.38 4.62
CA PRO A 78 -10.85 4.45 4.14
C PRO A 78 -9.89 3.54 4.92
N LEU A 79 -8.67 3.40 4.39
CA LEU A 79 -7.57 2.67 5.04
C LEU A 79 -6.23 3.38 4.81
N TYR A 80 -5.16 2.87 5.41
CA TYR A 80 -3.77 3.13 4.99
C TYR A 80 -3.14 1.81 4.57
N PHE A 81 -2.64 1.73 3.34
CA PHE A 81 -1.88 0.59 2.83
C PHE A 81 -0.56 1.06 2.25
N ASN A 82 0.51 0.35 2.58
CA ASN A 82 1.80 0.54 1.97
C ASN A 82 2.58 -0.78 1.90
N ASP A 83 2.99 -1.17 0.70
CA ASP A 83 3.75 -2.40 0.42
C ASP A 83 5.24 -2.13 0.12
N THR A 84 5.77 -0.99 0.56
CA THR A 84 7.06 -0.36 0.19
C THR A 84 7.14 0.26 -1.20
N LEU A 85 6.25 -0.10 -2.14
CA LEU A 85 6.27 0.39 -3.52
C LEU A 85 5.20 1.45 -3.77
N VAL A 86 4.00 1.23 -3.23
CA VAL A 86 2.86 2.13 -3.37
C VAL A 86 2.28 2.49 -2.00
N THR A 87 1.61 3.64 -1.93
CA THR A 87 0.76 3.99 -0.78
C THR A 87 -0.63 4.27 -1.28
N LEU A 88 -1.62 3.58 -0.72
CA LEU A 88 -3.02 3.68 -1.11
C LEU A 88 -3.88 3.95 0.12
N THR A 89 -4.95 4.73 -0.06
CA THR A 89 -5.85 5.09 1.04
C THR A 89 -7.32 4.76 0.78
N GLN A 90 -7.64 4.36 -0.45
CA GLN A 90 -8.99 3.99 -0.87
C GLN A 90 -9.04 2.51 -1.19
N ARG A 91 -10.09 1.83 -0.75
CA ARG A 91 -10.19 0.38 -0.92
C ARG A 91 -10.30 -0.06 -2.38
N ASP A 92 -10.96 0.72 -3.22
CA ASP A 92 -11.10 0.41 -4.65
C ASP A 92 -9.75 0.49 -5.39
N GLU A 93 -8.90 1.45 -5.02
CA GLU A 93 -7.54 1.55 -5.55
C GLU A 93 -6.68 0.36 -5.10
N LEU A 94 -6.82 -0.05 -3.84
CA LEU A 94 -6.15 -1.23 -3.31
C LEU A 94 -6.61 -2.51 -4.01
N ALA A 95 -7.92 -2.68 -4.23
CA ALA A 95 -8.47 -3.83 -4.95
C ALA A 95 -7.89 -3.92 -6.36
N ALA A 96 -7.85 -2.81 -7.10
CA ALA A 96 -7.27 -2.75 -8.43
C ALA A 96 -5.77 -3.07 -8.43
N HIS A 97 -5.01 -2.54 -7.46
CA HIS A 97 -3.58 -2.82 -7.31
C HIS A 97 -3.30 -4.29 -7.01
N LEU A 98 -4.03 -4.89 -6.07
CA LEU A 98 -3.86 -6.30 -5.69
C LEU A 98 -4.29 -7.24 -6.82
N GLN A 99 -5.39 -6.92 -7.52
CA GLN A 99 -5.82 -7.69 -8.68
C GLN A 99 -4.77 -7.65 -9.80
N ALA A 100 -4.28 -6.47 -10.17
CA ALA A 100 -3.23 -6.33 -11.19
C ALA A 100 -1.93 -7.04 -10.79
N THR A 101 -1.59 -7.00 -9.50
CA THR A 101 -0.45 -7.75 -8.95
C THR A 101 -0.65 -9.25 -9.12
N ALA A 102 -1.84 -9.77 -8.78
CA ALA A 102 -2.18 -11.18 -8.93
C ALA A 102 -2.17 -11.64 -10.40
N GLU A 103 -2.67 -10.82 -11.33
CA GLU A 103 -2.66 -11.09 -12.77
C GLU A 103 -1.23 -11.14 -13.35
N GLY A 104 -0.29 -10.40 -12.76
CA GLY A 104 1.12 -10.40 -13.14
C GLY A 104 1.93 -11.60 -12.62
N LEU A 105 1.34 -12.42 -11.75
CA LEU A 105 1.99 -13.56 -11.10
C LEU A 105 1.53 -14.87 -11.75
N ASN A 106 2.47 -15.79 -12.01
CA ASN A 106 2.15 -17.17 -12.34
C ASN A 106 1.60 -17.90 -11.09
N SER A 107 2.21 -17.63 -9.94
CA SER A 107 1.74 -18.08 -8.63
C SER A 107 2.40 -17.28 -7.50
N MET A 108 1.74 -17.24 -6.35
CA MET A 108 2.31 -16.67 -5.13
C MET A 108 1.86 -17.46 -3.91
N SER A 109 2.79 -17.68 -2.98
CA SER A 109 2.47 -18.19 -1.65
C SER A 109 3.07 -17.29 -0.58
N LEU A 110 2.31 -17.08 0.48
CA LEU A 110 2.72 -16.31 1.66
C LEU A 110 2.67 -17.23 2.88
N THR A 111 3.83 -17.52 3.45
CA THR A 111 3.93 -18.32 4.67
C THR A 111 4.21 -17.43 5.86
N VAL A 112 3.20 -17.22 6.71
CA VAL A 112 3.38 -16.54 8.00
C VAL A 112 4.02 -17.50 8.99
N ASN A 113 5.22 -17.17 9.45
CA ASN A 113 6.01 -18.00 10.35
C ASN A 113 6.00 -17.50 11.80
N HIS A 114 5.52 -16.28 12.03
CA HIS A 114 5.35 -15.74 13.38
C HIS A 114 4.27 -14.67 13.44
N ILE A 115 3.46 -14.68 14.49
CA ILE A 115 2.42 -13.68 14.77
C ILE A 115 2.76 -13.03 16.11
N ILE A 116 2.82 -11.71 16.14
CA ILE A 116 3.06 -10.91 17.34
C ILE A 116 1.86 -9.98 17.51
N LYS A 117 1.27 -9.93 18.71
CA LYS A 117 0.23 -8.97 19.06
C LYS A 117 0.78 -8.04 20.12
N ASP A 118 0.79 -6.75 19.84
CA ASP A 118 1.22 -5.72 20.78
C ASP A 118 0.19 -4.59 20.85
N GLY A 119 -0.56 -4.56 21.94
CA GLY A 119 -1.73 -3.70 22.08
C GLY A 119 -2.73 -3.96 20.95
N SER A 120 -2.80 -3.02 20.02
CA SER A 120 -3.70 -3.04 18.86
C SER A 120 -3.01 -3.28 17.53
N ASP A 121 -1.68 -3.34 17.54
CA ASP A 121 -0.88 -3.70 16.40
C ASP A 121 -0.73 -5.23 16.35
N VAL A 122 -0.86 -5.77 15.14
CA VAL A 122 -0.52 -7.16 14.82
C VAL A 122 0.63 -7.15 13.85
N TYR A 123 1.70 -7.85 14.18
CA TYR A 123 2.84 -8.04 13.29
C TYR A 123 2.89 -9.47 12.78
N LEU A 124 2.99 -9.61 11.46
CA LEU A 124 3.11 -10.89 10.78
C LEU A 124 4.49 -10.99 10.15
N ARG A 125 5.36 -11.86 10.66
CA ARG A 125 6.62 -12.17 9.98
C ARG A 125 6.36 -13.29 8.99
N TRP A 126 6.77 -13.09 7.75
CA TRP A 126 6.44 -13.97 6.65
C TRP A 126 7.62 -14.24 5.73
N VAL A 127 7.47 -15.30 4.95
CA VAL A 127 8.27 -15.62 3.77
C VAL A 127 7.30 -15.66 2.59
N MET A 128 7.67 -15.02 1.49
CA MET A 128 6.90 -15.01 0.26
C MET A 128 7.67 -15.71 -0.85
N GLU A 129 7.00 -16.62 -1.57
CA GLU A 129 7.48 -17.17 -2.83
C GLU A 129 6.55 -16.67 -3.94
N ALA A 130 7.10 -15.94 -4.92
CA ALA A 130 6.36 -15.40 -6.05
C ALA A 130 7.01 -15.85 -7.36
N ARG A 131 6.21 -16.42 -8.26
CA ARG A 131 6.61 -16.83 -9.61
C ARG A 131 5.93 -15.96 -10.63
N PHE A 132 6.66 -15.56 -11.66
CA PHE A 132 6.12 -14.74 -12.75
C PHE A 132 7.00 -14.89 -13.98
N SER A 133 6.48 -14.46 -15.13
CA SER A 133 7.15 -14.57 -16.42
C SER A 133 7.77 -13.24 -16.82
N LEU A 134 9.09 -13.23 -17.08
CA LEU A 134 9.82 -12.07 -17.59
C LEU A 134 10.61 -12.46 -18.85
N LEU A 135 10.34 -11.78 -19.97
CA LEU A 135 10.98 -12.05 -21.27
C LEU A 135 10.86 -13.53 -21.69
N GLY A 136 9.71 -14.16 -21.44
CA GLY A 136 9.44 -15.55 -21.80
C GLY A 136 10.10 -16.60 -20.90
N SER A 137 10.78 -16.19 -19.83
CA SER A 137 11.34 -17.10 -18.81
C SER A 137 10.63 -16.93 -17.47
N GLU A 138 10.30 -18.03 -16.81
CA GLU A 138 9.81 -17.98 -15.42
C GLU A 138 10.94 -17.54 -14.50
N ARG A 139 10.59 -16.70 -13.52
CA ARG A 139 11.45 -16.21 -12.46
C ARG A 139 10.83 -16.54 -11.12
N LEU A 140 11.69 -16.70 -10.12
CA LEU A 140 11.32 -16.95 -8.74
C LEU A 140 11.84 -15.79 -7.89
N SER A 141 10.94 -15.17 -7.13
CA SER A 141 11.28 -14.27 -6.04
C SER A 141 11.01 -15.00 -4.72
N TYR A 142 11.99 -14.99 -3.82
CA TYR A 142 11.88 -15.60 -2.50
C TYR A 142 12.36 -14.59 -1.46
N THR A 143 11.42 -14.00 -0.72
CA THR A 143 11.69 -12.85 0.14
C THR A 143 11.19 -13.05 1.56
N ILE A 144 11.81 -12.34 2.49
CA ILE A 144 11.34 -12.23 3.88
C ILE A 144 10.77 -10.85 4.11
N GLY A 145 9.79 -10.76 5.00
CA GLY A 145 9.21 -9.49 5.39
C GLY A 145 8.46 -9.56 6.71
N ILE A 146 8.00 -8.40 7.13
CA ILE A 146 7.09 -8.24 8.26
C ILE A 146 6.02 -7.21 7.90
N SER A 147 4.76 -7.55 8.15
CA SER A 147 3.64 -6.62 7.99
C SER A 147 3.18 -6.15 9.35
N GLN A 148 3.03 -4.84 9.54
CA GLN A 148 2.32 -4.24 10.65
C GLN A 148 0.87 -3.99 10.24
N LEU A 149 -0.08 -4.44 11.06
CA LEU A 149 -1.51 -4.35 10.80
C LEU A 149 -2.25 -3.74 11.99
N ARG A 150 -3.29 -2.95 11.70
CA ARG A 150 -4.35 -2.62 12.67
C ARG A 150 -5.71 -2.91 12.08
N PHE A 151 -6.62 -3.37 12.94
CA PHE A 151 -7.97 -3.76 12.54
C PHE A 151 -9.02 -2.84 13.20
N ASN A 152 -10.18 -2.66 12.56
CA ASN A 152 -11.35 -2.04 13.18
C ASN A 152 -12.16 -3.09 13.98
N ALA A 153 -13.25 -2.64 14.62
CA ALA A 153 -14.14 -3.51 15.39
C ALA A 153 -14.86 -4.58 14.53
N GLN A 154 -14.92 -4.39 13.22
CA GLN A 154 -15.47 -5.35 12.26
C GLN A 154 -14.43 -6.39 11.81
N GLY A 155 -13.18 -6.29 12.30
CA GLY A 155 -12.09 -7.16 11.90
C GLY A 155 -11.56 -6.88 10.49
N GLN A 156 -11.78 -5.67 9.98
CA GLN A 156 -11.19 -5.20 8.71
C GLN A 156 -9.91 -4.42 9.00
N VAL A 157 -8.91 -4.54 8.12
CA VAL A 157 -7.67 -3.79 8.18
C VAL A 157 -7.93 -2.33 7.87
N ILE A 158 -7.49 -1.45 8.78
CA ILE A 158 -7.52 0.01 8.64
C ILE A 158 -6.12 0.60 8.42
N PHE A 159 -5.08 -0.17 8.75
CA PHE A 159 -3.68 0.21 8.57
C PHE A 159 -2.87 -1.03 8.23
N GLN A 160 -2.10 -0.95 7.16
CA GLN A 160 -1.09 -1.93 6.78
C GLN A 160 0.18 -1.22 6.32
N GLN A 161 1.30 -1.61 6.92
CA GLN A 161 2.64 -1.28 6.45
C GLN A 161 3.46 -2.56 6.34
N ASP A 162 3.96 -2.84 5.13
CA ASP A 162 4.91 -3.91 4.93
C ASP A 162 6.34 -3.37 5.04
N PHE A 163 7.20 -4.13 5.71
CA PHE A 163 8.63 -3.90 5.79
C PHE A 163 9.33 -5.13 5.21
N TRP A 164 9.86 -4.96 4.00
CA TRP A 164 10.64 -5.98 3.32
C TRP A 164 11.67 -5.29 2.43
N ASP A 165 12.72 -6.03 2.07
CA ASP A 165 13.77 -5.50 1.20
C ASP A 165 13.36 -5.68 -0.26
N SER A 166 12.83 -4.61 -0.85
CA SER A 166 12.50 -4.58 -2.27
C SER A 166 13.72 -4.70 -3.17
N SER A 167 14.94 -4.40 -2.71
CA SER A 167 16.15 -4.62 -3.53
C SER A 167 16.46 -6.11 -3.73
N GLN A 168 16.00 -6.98 -2.83
CA GLN A 168 16.15 -8.44 -2.97
C GLN A 168 15.06 -9.07 -3.85
N GLY A 169 13.87 -8.46 -3.95
CA GLY A 169 12.72 -9.00 -4.72
C GLY A 169 12.36 -8.25 -6.01
N VAL A 170 12.59 -6.94 -6.07
CA VAL A 170 12.20 -6.02 -7.15
C VAL A 170 13.38 -5.67 -8.04
N ASP A 171 14.61 -5.61 -7.51
CA ASP A 171 15.78 -5.19 -8.31
C ASP A 171 16.23 -6.21 -9.35
N GLN A 172 15.51 -7.33 -9.52
CA GLN A 172 15.74 -8.21 -10.66
C GLN A 172 14.50 -8.75 -11.36
N HIS A 173 13.31 -8.84 -10.74
CA HIS A 173 12.31 -9.75 -11.32
C HIS A 173 10.81 -9.37 -11.20
N LEU A 174 10.26 -8.79 -10.12
CA LEU A 174 8.79 -8.60 -10.04
C LEU A 174 8.21 -7.59 -11.07
N PRO A 175 7.19 -7.97 -11.88
CA PRO A 175 6.61 -7.13 -12.93
C PRO A 175 5.74 -5.97 -12.42
N VAL A 176 5.71 -5.72 -11.10
CA VAL A 176 4.76 -4.80 -10.45
C VAL A 176 5.14 -3.32 -10.63
N ILE A 177 6.32 -3.00 -11.19
CA ILE A 177 6.59 -1.63 -11.63
C ILE A 177 6.13 -1.43 -13.07
N GLY A 178 4.90 -0.94 -13.20
CA GLY A 178 4.35 -0.46 -14.46
C GLY A 178 5.29 0.57 -15.14
N PRO A 179 5.08 0.83 -16.45
CA PRO A 179 6.02 1.59 -17.30
C PRO A 179 6.39 3.01 -16.79
N MET A 180 5.64 3.55 -15.84
CA MET A 180 5.82 4.90 -15.32
C MET A 180 7.09 5.10 -14.48
N THR A 181 7.61 4.07 -13.81
CA THR A 181 8.85 4.16 -13.02
C THR A 181 10.11 3.91 -13.84
N ARG A 182 10.00 3.19 -14.96
CA ARG A 182 11.13 2.99 -15.90
C ARG A 182 11.53 4.31 -16.56
N TRP A 183 10.54 5.15 -16.88
CA TRP A 183 10.77 6.48 -17.45
C TRP A 183 11.51 7.44 -16.50
N LEU A 184 11.20 7.38 -15.20
CA LEU A 184 11.86 8.19 -14.15
C LEU A 184 13.33 7.79 -13.93
N ARG A 185 13.71 6.54 -14.18
CA ARG A 185 15.10 6.05 -14.04
C ARG A 185 15.97 6.38 -15.25
N GLU A 186 15.37 6.57 -16.42
CA GLU A 186 16.09 6.88 -17.67
C GLU A 186 16.35 8.39 -17.86
N HIS A 187 15.81 9.24 -16.99
CA HIS A 187 15.92 10.70 -17.06
C HIS A 187 16.56 11.36 -15.82
N ASP A 188 17.32 10.59 -15.04
CA ASP A 188 18.29 11.13 -14.06
C ASP A 188 19.72 11.09 -14.63
#